data_AF-A0A0R3LA62-F1
#
_entry.id   AF-A0A0R3LA62-F1
#
_cell.length_a   1.000
_cell.length_b   1.000
_cell.length_c   1.000
_cell.angle_alpha   90.00
_cell.angle_beta   90.00
_cell.angle_gamma   90.00
#
_symmetry.space_group_name_H-M   'P 1'
#
loop_
_entity.id
_entity.type
_entity.pdbx_description
1 polymer ?
#
loop_
_entity_poly.entity_id
_entity_poly.type
_entity_poly.pdbx_seq_one_letter_code
_entity_poly.pdbx_strand_id
1 'polypeptide(L)' 'MTGPRRVAPDDAGSAVSEEKRRLDDALDEGLEETFPASDPVNVIQPPPSKGDHHVKRGN' A
#
# COMPACT_ATOMS: atom_id res chain seq x y z
N MET A 1 23.37 -8.32 -2.93
CA MET A 1 23.69 -7.94 -1.54
C MET A 1 22.60 -8.48 -0.64
N THR A 2 22.68 -9.75 -0.24
CA THR A 2 21.69 -10.35 0.67
C THR A 2 22.14 -10.10 2.10
N GLY A 3 21.44 -9.16 2.77
CA GLY A 3 21.64 -8.85 4.19
C GLY A 3 21.17 -9.99 5.10
N PRO A 4 21.43 -9.90 6.43
CA PRO A 4 21.26 -11.02 7.34
C PRO A 4 19.80 -11.46 7.40
N ARG A 5 19.55 -12.69 6.96
CA ARG A 5 18.27 -13.37 7.20
C ARG A 5 18.18 -13.67 8.69
N ARG A 6 17.56 -12.78 9.47
CA ARG A 6 17.23 -13.08 10.86
C ARG A 6 16.13 -14.14 10.83
N VAL A 7 16.50 -15.34 11.28
CA VAL A 7 15.54 -16.41 11.58
C VAL A 7 14.81 -15.99 12.86
N ALA A 8 13.48 -15.96 12.82
CA ALA A 8 12.67 -15.70 14.00
C ALA A 8 12.89 -16.82 15.03
N PRO A 9 12.89 -16.53 16.35
CA PRO A 9 12.79 -17.58 17.34
C PRO A 9 11.33 -18.03 17.39
N ASP A 10 11.00 -19.14 16.73
CA ASP A 10 9.65 -19.71 16.70
C ASP A 10 9.19 -20.32 18.04
N ASP A 11 10.01 -20.30 19.11
CA ASP A 11 9.71 -20.98 20.38
C ASP A 11 10.24 -20.23 21.63
N ALA A 12 9.89 -18.95 21.78
CA ALA A 12 10.08 -18.23 23.03
C ALA A 12 8.73 -18.00 23.72
N GLY A 13 8.55 -18.62 24.88
CA GLY A 13 7.31 -18.72 25.65
C GLY A 13 6.58 -17.40 25.92
N SER A 14 5.32 -17.54 26.36
CA SER A 14 4.23 -16.54 26.39
C SER A 14 4.57 -15.05 26.56
N ALA A 15 5.62 -14.69 27.32
CA ALA A 15 6.10 -13.32 27.46
C ALA A 15 6.57 -12.68 26.13
N VAL A 16 7.28 -13.43 25.28
CA VAL A 16 7.71 -12.93 23.95
C VAL A 16 6.51 -12.83 23.00
N SER A 17 5.52 -13.70 23.18
CA SER A 17 4.26 -13.62 22.43
C SER A 17 3.44 -12.39 22.82
N GLU A 18 3.40 -12.01 24.10
CA GLU A 18 2.72 -10.79 24.56
C GLU A 18 3.42 -9.52 24.08
N GLU A 19 4.75 -9.47 24.18
CA GLU A 19 5.53 -8.34 23.67
C GLU A 19 5.37 -8.19 22.15
N LYS A 20 5.41 -9.30 21.43
CA LYS A 20 5.18 -9.32 19.98
C LYS A 20 3.78 -8.81 19.62
N ARG A 21 2.73 -9.22 20.34
CA ARG A 21 1.36 -8.71 20.10
C ARG A 21 1.28 -7.20 20.30
N ARG A 22 1.83 -6.68 21.40
CA ARG A 22 1.85 -5.23 21.65
C ARG A 22 2.60 -4.45 20.57
N LEU A 23 3.70 -5.02 20.07
CA LEU A 23 4.48 -4.42 18.98
C LEU A 23 3.71 -4.46 17.66
N ASP A 24 3.08 -5.60 17.34
CA ASP A 24 2.26 -5.76 16.14
C ASP A 24 1.07 -4.76 16.15
N ASP A 25 0.37 -4.61 17.28
CA ASP A 25 -0.73 -3.64 17.44
C ASP A 25 -0.28 -2.18 17.23
N ALA A 26 0.86 -1.79 17.81
CA ALA A 26 1.40 -0.45 17.68
C ALA A 26 1.90 -0.14 16.26
N LEU A 27 2.37 -1.16 15.53
CA LEU A 27 2.76 -1.03 14.13
C LEU A 27 1.52 -0.84 13.25
N ASP A 28 0.47 -1.62 13.46
CA ASP A 28 -0.77 -1.52 12.70
C ASP A 28 -1.45 -0.16 12.91
N GLU A 29 -1.57 0.31 14.16
CA GLU A 29 -2.09 1.66 14.49
C GLU A 29 -1.31 2.76 13.78
N GLY A 30 0.03 2.68 13.76
CA GLY A 30 0.87 3.63 13.04
C GLY A 30 0.71 3.58 11.52
N LEU A 31 0.36 2.44 10.94
CA LEU A 31 0.18 2.27 9.50
C LEU A 31 -1.20 2.74 9.01
N GLU A 32 -2.23 2.68 9.86
CA GLU A 32 -3.60 3.11 9.52
C GLU A 32 -3.69 4.60 9.16
N GLU A 33 -2.86 5.44 9.79
CA GLU A 33 -2.85 6.90 9.57
C GLU A 33 -1.77 7.37 8.57
N THR A 34 -0.81 6.49 8.22
CA THR A 34 0.37 6.88 7.43
C THR A 34 0.14 6.84 5.93
N PHE A 35 -0.90 6.15 5.46
CA PHE A 35 -1.22 6.08 4.04
C PHE A 35 -2.52 6.83 3.73
N PRO A 36 -2.50 7.88 2.89
CA PRO A 36 -3.73 8.27 2.21
C PRO A 36 -4.30 7.02 1.53
N ALA A 37 -5.62 6.86 1.54
CA ALA A 37 -6.29 5.73 0.89
C ALA A 37 -5.90 5.69 -0.59
N SER A 38 -4.79 5.02 -0.92
CA SER A 38 -4.07 5.02 -2.20
C SER A 38 -4.13 6.36 -2.92
N ASP A 39 -3.06 7.18 -2.87
CA ASP A 39 -2.92 8.44 -3.62
C ASP A 39 -3.81 8.48 -4.88
N PRO A 40 -4.66 9.51 -5.07
CA PRO A 40 -5.66 9.52 -6.13
C PRO A 40 -5.06 9.05 -7.46
N VAL A 41 -5.79 8.19 -8.17
CA VAL A 41 -5.35 7.73 -9.50
C VAL A 41 -5.00 8.96 -10.32
N ASN A 42 -3.74 9.05 -10.75
CA ASN A 42 -3.27 10.10 -11.65
C ASN A 42 -4.03 9.95 -12.98
N VAL A 43 -5.13 10.69 -13.15
CA VAL A 43 -5.91 10.70 -14.39
C VAL A 43 -5.14 11.54 -15.40
N ILE A 44 -4.16 10.93 -16.07
CA ILE A 44 -3.61 11.48 -17.30
C ILE A 44 -4.53 11.07 -18.45
N GLN A 45 -5.21 12.03 -19.06
CA GLN A 45 -5.87 11.76 -20.34
C GLN A 45 -4.77 11.68 -21.40
N PRO A 46 -4.60 10.53 -22.09
CA PRO A 46 -3.73 10.48 -23.25
C PRO A 46 -4.23 11.49 -24.30
N PRO A 47 -3.33 12.02 -25.15
CA PRO A 47 -3.74 12.95 -26.20
C PRO A 47 -4.84 12.32 -27.07
N PRO A 48 -5.81 13.12 -27.56
CA PRO A 48 -6.94 12.63 -28.31
C PRO A 48 -6.48 11.79 -29.50
N SER A 49 -7.12 10.64 -29.67
CA SER A 49 -6.86 9.72 -30.76
C SER A 49 -7.55 10.19 -32.04
N LYS A 50 -7.12 9.71 -33.20
CA LYS A 50 -7.78 10.00 -34.49
C LYS A 50 -9.26 9.57 -34.51
N GLY A 51 -9.65 8.63 -33.66
CA GLY A 51 -11.05 8.20 -33.49
C GLY A 51 -11.92 9.23 -32.78
N ASP A 52 -11.33 10.12 -31.97
CA ASP A 52 -12.06 11.04 -31.08
C ASP A 52 -12.63 12.25 -31.83
N HIS A 53 -12.16 12.49 -33.06
CA HIS A 53 -12.60 13.62 -33.90
C HIS A 53 -13.98 13.43 -34.57
N HIS A 54 -14.68 12.31 -34.35
CA HIS A 54 -15.91 11.97 -35.09
C HIS A 54 -17.22 12.48 -34.48
N VAL A 55 -17.17 13.38 -33.49
CA VAL A 55 -18.40 13.97 -32.95
C VAL A 55 -18.98 14.99 -33.94
N LYS A 56 -19.90 14.52 -34.79
CA LYS A 56 -20.79 15.40 -35.55
C LYS A 56 -21.61 16.21 -34.54
N ARG A 57 -21.20 17.47 -34.29
CA ARG A 57 -22.07 18.45 -33.64
C ARG A 57 -23.23 18.72 -34.60
N GLY A 58 -24.40 18.18 -34.27
CA GLY A 58 -25.62 18.35 -35.05
C GLY A 58 -26.17 19.77 -34.94
N ASN A 59 -26.55 20.30 -36.11
CA ASN A 59 -27.30 21.52 -36.46
C ASN A 59 -27.40 22.67 -35.46
#